data_AF-A0A957IC84-F1
#
_entry.id   AF-A0A957IC84-F1
#
_cell.length_a   1.000
_cell.length_b   1.000
_cell.length_c   1.000
_cell.angle_alpha   90.00
_cell.angle_beta   90.00
_cell.angle_gamma   90.00
#
_symmetry.space_group_name_H-M   'P 1'
#
loop_
_entity.id
_entity.type
_entity.pdbx_description
1 polymer ?
#
loop_
_entity_poly.entity_id
_entity_poly.type
_entity_poly.pdbx_seq_one_letter_code
_entity_poly.pdbx_strand_id
1 'polypeptide(L)'
;MLEPRIVRMPNLAEGDWLNGRPLTRNQLRGRVVLIDFWDYTCINCLRTLPYLKQWHQRYAEHGLVIIGIHTPEFRFAQFRHHLEAAVA
;
A
#
# COMPACT_ATOMS: atom_id res chain seq x y z
N MET A 1 -29.57 11.50 -9.18
CA MET A 1 -28.57 11.67 -8.11
C MET A 1 -28.23 10.29 -7.59
N LEU A 2 -27.00 9.82 -7.75
CA LEU A 2 -26.59 8.53 -7.21
C LEU A 2 -26.45 8.67 -5.69
N GLU A 3 -27.21 7.90 -4.92
CA GLU A 3 -27.01 7.84 -3.48
C GLU A 3 -25.59 7.29 -3.19
N PRO A 4 -24.86 7.87 -2.23
CA PRO A 4 -23.55 7.35 -1.86
C PRO A 4 -23.73 5.96 -1.25
N ARG A 5 -23.51 4.91 -2.05
CA ARG A 5 -23.38 3.56 -1.54
C ARG A 5 -22.15 3.52 -0.65
N ILE A 6 -22.36 3.28 0.65
CA ILE A 6 -21.26 2.99 1.56
C ILE A 6 -20.67 1.65 1.14
N VAL A 7 -19.57 1.70 0.38
CA VAL A 7 -18.78 0.51 0.03
C VAL A 7 -17.77 0.28 1.14
N ARG A 8 -17.81 -0.92 1.74
CA ARG A 8 -16.85 -1.30 2.77
C ARG A 8 -15.56 -1.76 2.12
N MET A 9 -14.42 -1.42 2.73
CA MET A 9 -13.13 -1.97 2.35
C MET A 9 -13.21 -3.52 2.35
N PRO A 10 -12.78 -4.20 1.29
CA PRO A 10 -12.58 -5.64 1.29
C PRO A 10 -11.59 -6.07 2.38
N ASN A 11 -11.53 -7.37 2.67
CA ASN A 11 -10.41 -7.90 3.46
C ASN A 11 -9.13 -7.81 2.63
N LEU A 12 -8.00 -7.57 3.30
CA LEU A 12 -6.69 -7.65 2.67
C LEU A 12 -6.39 -9.11 2.31
N ALA A 13 -5.75 -9.31 1.16
CA ALA A 13 -5.35 -10.64 0.71
C ALA A 13 -4.25 -11.21 1.62
N GLU A 14 -4.18 -12.54 1.68
CA GLU A 14 -3.04 -13.23 2.27
C GLU A 14 -1.81 -13.05 1.38
N GLY A 15 -0.63 -13.02 1.99
CA GLY A 15 0.63 -12.83 1.27
C GLY A 15 1.78 -12.45 2.18
N ASP A 16 2.92 -12.23 1.57
CA ASP A 16 4.14 -11.80 2.24
C ASP A 16 4.09 -10.31 2.56
N TRP A 17 4.57 -9.95 3.76
CA TRP A 17 4.63 -8.57 4.22
C TRP A 17 6.06 -8.13 4.42
N LEU A 18 6.30 -6.87 4.04
CA LEU A 18 7.54 -6.13 4.28
C LEU A 18 7.21 -4.92 5.16
N ASN A 19 8.21 -4.42 5.89
CA ASN A 19 8.10 -3.25 6.78
C ASN A 19 7.02 -3.36 7.87
N GLY A 20 6.56 -4.58 8.19
CA GLY A 20 5.53 -4.80 9.18
C GLY A 20 4.99 -6.23 9.21
N ARG A 21 3.96 -6.45 10.03
CA ARG A 21 3.20 -7.71 10.10
C ARG A 21 1.88 -7.56 9.33
N PRO A 22 1.26 -8.68 8.92
CA PRO A 22 -0.05 -8.65 8.29
C PRO A 22 -1.08 -7.84 9.08
N LEU A 23 -1.79 -6.94 8.39
CA LEU A 23 -2.87 -6.14 8.95
C LEU A 23 -4.23 -6.70 8.55
N THR A 24 -5.20 -6.57 9.43
CA THR A 24 -6.60 -6.92 9.16
C THR A 24 -7.46 -5.67 9.06
N ARG A 25 -8.57 -5.76 8.32
CA ARG A 25 -9.55 -4.66 8.21
C ARG A 25 -10.04 -4.16 9.58
N ASN A 26 -10.16 -5.05 10.58
CA ASN A 26 -10.61 -4.66 11.91
C ASN A 26 -9.56 -3.80 12.64
N GLN A 27 -8.27 -4.09 12.49
CA GLN A 27 -7.18 -3.28 13.07
C GLN A 27 -7.06 -1.89 12.45
N LEU A 28 -7.58 -1.70 11.23
CA LEU A 28 -7.56 -0.45 10.49
C LEU A 28 -8.78 0.46 10.74
N ARG A 29 -9.76 0.00 11.54
CA ARG A 29 -10.95 0.82 11.84
C ARG A 29 -10.55 2.12 12.57
N GLY A 30 -11.20 3.22 12.19
CA GLY A 30 -10.92 4.55 12.73
C GLY A 30 -9.67 5.22 12.14
N ARG A 31 -8.97 4.57 11.22
CA ARG A 31 -7.82 5.13 10.50
C ARG A 31 -8.22 5.54 9.08
N VAL A 32 -7.51 6.51 8.53
CA VAL A 32 -7.55 6.78 7.09
C VAL A 32 -6.57 5.81 6.44
N VAL A 33 -7.06 4.99 5.51
CA VAL A 33 -6.23 3.98 4.84
C VAL A 33 -6.09 4.34 3.37
N LEU A 34 -4.85 4.54 2.92
CA LEU A 34 -4.50 4.67 1.51
C LEU A 34 -3.95 3.32 1.02
N ILE A 35 -4.61 2.74 0.03
CA ILE A 35 -4.12 1.55 -0.68
C ILE A 35 -3.47 2.01 -1.98
N ASP A 36 -2.19 1.69 -2.14
CA ASP A 36 -1.41 2.01 -3.34
C ASP A 36 -1.00 0.72 -4.05
N PHE A 37 -1.46 0.51 -5.28
CA PHE A 37 -1.05 -0.64 -6.08
C PHE A 37 0.15 -0.24 -6.93
N TRP A 38 1.26 -0.95 -6.79
CA TRP A 38 2.53 -0.51 -7.36
C TRP A 38 3.43 -1.67 -7.80
N ASP A 39 4.45 -1.32 -8.58
CA ASP A 39 5.60 -2.16 -8.90
C ASP A 39 6.85 -1.26 -8.89
N TYR A 40 7.99 -1.78 -8.41
CA TYR A 40 9.27 -1.07 -8.43
C TYR A 40 9.81 -0.83 -9.86
N THR A 41 9.33 -1.57 -10.87
CA THR A 41 9.69 -1.36 -12.28
C THR A 41 8.84 -0.28 -12.94
N CYS A 42 7.72 0.11 -12.33
CA CYS A 42 6.76 1.05 -12.89
C CYS A 42 7.22 2.49 -12.66
N ILE A 43 7.70 3.17 -13.71
CA ILE A 43 8.20 4.56 -13.61
C ILE A 43 7.15 5.54 -13.07
N ASN A 44 5.86 5.31 -13.37
CA ASN A 44 4.78 6.16 -12.87
C ASN A 44 4.59 5.97 -11.36
N CYS A 45 4.75 4.74 -10.87
CA CYS A 45 4.70 4.39 -9.47
C CYS A 45 5.88 5.01 -8.71
N LEU A 46 7.09 4.93 -9.29
CA LEU A 46 8.29 5.58 -8.76
C LEU A 46 8.14 7.12 -8.65
N ARG A 47 7.44 7.75 -9.58
CA ARG A 47 7.14 9.20 -9.52
C ARG A 47 6.15 9.56 -8.41
N THR A 48 5.27 8.65 -8.00
CA THR A 48 4.30 8.87 -6.92
C THR A 48 4.91 8.64 -5.53
N LEU A 49 5.89 7.75 -5.41
CA LEU A 49 6.54 7.35 -4.16
C LEU A 49 7.04 8.52 -3.28
N PRO A 50 7.69 9.58 -3.80
CA PRO A 50 8.12 10.73 -2.99
C PRO A 50 6.95 11.45 -2.29
N TYR A 51 5.78 11.49 -2.91
CA TYR A 51 4.58 12.09 -2.32
C TYR A 51 4.00 11.22 -1.20
N LEU A 52 3.97 9.90 -1.41
CA LEU A 52 3.53 8.96 -0.37
C LEU A 52 4.45 9.01 0.86
N LYS A 53 5.77 9.11 0.66
CA LYS A 53 6.74 9.29 1.76
C LYS A 53 6.47 10.59 2.54
N GLN A 54 6.22 11.70 1.85
CA GLN A 54 5.87 12.97 2.50
C GLN A 54 4.53 12.91 3.24
N TRP A 55 3.52 12.27 2.67
CA TRP A 55 2.22 12.10 3.34
C TRP A 55 2.35 11.21 4.58
N HIS A 56 3.12 10.13 4.51
CA HIS A 56 3.41 9.30 5.66
C HIS A 56 4.07 10.12 6.77
N GLN A 57 5.15 10.85 6.46
CA GLN A 57 5.84 11.71 7.42
C GLN A 57 4.90 12.73 8.08
N ARG A 58 3.97 13.32 7.31
CA ARG A 58 3.08 14.35 7.81
C ARG A 58 1.88 13.82 8.59
N TYR A 59 1.35 12.66 8.22
CA TYR A 59 0.02 12.22 8.67
C TYR A 59 0.00 10.85 9.37
N ALA A 60 1.12 10.11 9.45
CA ALA A 60 1.14 8.81 10.13
C ALA A 60 0.71 8.92 11.60
N GLU A 61 1.24 9.90 12.33
CA GLU A 61 0.86 10.16 13.73
C GLU A 61 -0.58 10.68 13.88
N HIS A 62 -1.14 11.20 12.79
CA HIS A 62 -2.53 11.68 12.72
C HIS A 62 -3.51 10.59 12.25
N GLY A 63 -3.06 9.34 12.12
CA GLY A 63 -3.91 8.20 11.82
C GLY A 63 -3.96 7.79 10.34
N LEU A 64 -3.10 8.34 9.48
CA LEU A 64 -2.93 7.81 8.11
C LEU A 64 -2.13 6.50 8.13
N VAL A 65 -2.65 5.48 7.45
CA VAL A 65 -1.94 4.23 7.15
C VAL A 65 -1.84 4.08 5.64
N ILE A 66 -0.62 3.88 5.14
CA ILE A 66 -0.37 3.58 3.72
C ILE A 66 -0.01 2.10 3.61
N ILE A 67 -0.72 1.37 2.75
CA ILE A 67 -0.44 -0.04 2.43
C ILE A 67 -0.14 -0.11 0.94
N GLY A 68 1.11 -0.44 0.60
CA GLY A 68 1.54 -0.69 -0.77
C GLY A 68 1.29 -2.15 -1.15
N ILE A 69 0.38 -2.41 -2.10
CA ILE A 69 0.15 -3.73 -2.68
C ILE A 69 1.05 -3.87 -3.91
N HIS A 70 2.20 -4.52 -3.71
CA HIS A 70 3.10 -4.86 -4.80
C HIS A 70 2.43 -5.86 -5.74
N THR A 71 2.16 -5.43 -6.97
CA THR A 71 1.43 -6.21 -7.98
C THR A 71 2.33 -6.31 -9.21
N PRO A 72 3.14 -7.37 -9.32
CA PRO A 72 4.24 -7.40 -10.27
C PRO A 72 3.76 -7.39 -11.73
N GLU A 73 4.28 -6.46 -12.53
CA GLU A 73 4.06 -6.38 -13.98
C GLU A 73 4.88 -7.45 -14.71
N PHE A 74 6.09 -7.71 -14.22
CA PHE A 74 7.01 -8.68 -14.79
C PHE A 74 7.29 -9.85 -13.86
N ARG A 75 7.57 -11.02 -14.47
CA ARG A 75 7.91 -12.25 -13.72
C ARG A 75 9.08 -12.05 -12.76
N PHE A 76 10.10 -11.29 -13.14
CA PHE A 76 11.26 -11.07 -12.26
C PHE A 76 10.92 -10.17 -11.05
N ALA A 77 9.86 -9.38 -11.15
CA ALA A 77 9.39 -8.49 -10.08
C ALA A 77 8.62 -9.22 -8.99
N GLN A 78 8.26 -10.49 -9.18
CA GLN A 78 7.64 -11.31 -8.13
C GLN A 78 8.67 -11.82 -7.09
N PHE A 79 9.97 -11.79 -7.42
CA PHE A 79 10.99 -12.35 -6.55
C PHE A 79 11.25 -11.44 -5.35
N ARG A 80 10.98 -11.97 -4.15
CA ARG A 80 11.05 -11.22 -2.88
C ARG A 80 12.36 -10.47 -2.67
N HIS A 81 13.50 -11.08 -2.98
CA HIS A 81 14.81 -10.44 -2.79
C HIS A 81 15.00 -9.18 -3.67
N HIS A 82 14.41 -9.13 -4.86
CA HIS A 82 14.42 -7.91 -5.68
C HIS A 82 13.52 -6.83 -5.08
N LEU A 83 12.35 -7.23 -4.58
CA LEU A 83 11.42 -6.31 -3.93
C LEU A 83 12.05 -5.71 -2.66
N GLU A 84 12.68 -6.53 -1.81
CA GLU A 84 13.39 -6.10 -0.60
C GLU A 84 14.49 -5.09 -0.93
N ALA A 85 15.29 -5.33 -1.97
CA ALA A 85 16.31 -4.38 -2.41
C ALA A 85 15.72 -3.05 -2.93
N ALA A 86 14.51 -3.08 -3.50
CA ALA A 86 13.84 -1.88 -4.02
C ALA A 86 13.14 -1.04 -2.95
N VAL A 87 12.76 -1.65 -1.81
CA VAL A 87 12.09 -0.95 -0.69
C VAL A 87 13.00 -0.60 0.47
N ALA A 88 14.25 -1.10 0.48
CA ALA A 88 15.29 -0.72 1.43
C ALA A 88 15.69 0.76 1.26
#